data_AF-A0A2M7AC56-F1
#
_entry.id   AF-A0A2M7AC56-F1
#
_cell.length_a   1.000
_cell.length_b   1.000
_cell.length_c   1.000
_cell.angle_alpha   90.00
_cell.angle_beta   90.00
_cell.angle_gamma   90.00
#
_symmetry.space_group_name_H-M   'P 1'
#
loop_
_entity.id
_entity.type
_entity.pdbx_description
1 polymer ?
#
loop_
_entity_poly.entity_id
_entity_poly.type
_entity_poly.pdbx_seq_one_letter_code
_entity_poly.pdbx_strand_id
1 'polypeptide(L)'
;MKELEPDRVGVAVGVRVYPGTEFARENALSGRDCGFVGGDDETTSLFFVEPGVATVIFEYLHQLIGSDERFLFFDPDRPEQNCNYNANERLSEAIE
;
A
#
# COMPACT_ATOMS: atom_id res chain seq x y z
N MET A 1 5.44 1.47 16.59
CA MET A 1 4.12 0.79 16.48
C MET A 1 4.00 -0.42 17.38
N LYS A 2 4.95 -1.37 17.38
CA LYS A 2 4.89 -2.56 18.27
C LYS A 2 4.82 -2.21 19.76
N GLU A 3 5.62 -1.23 20.19
CA GLU A 3 5.69 -0.74 21.58
C GLU A 3 4.42 -0.03 22.07
N LEU A 4 3.56 0.43 21.15
CA LEU A 4 2.32 1.12 21.50
C LEU A 4 1.16 0.16 21.81
N GLU A 5 1.40 -1.15 21.67
CA GLU A 5 0.42 -2.23 21.89
C GLU A 5 -0.98 -1.99 21.29
N PRO A 6 -1.10 -1.59 20.02
CA PRO A 6 -2.42 -1.43 19.39
C PRO A 6 -3.08 -2.79 19.15
N ASP A 7 -4.41 -2.82 19.11
CA ASP A 7 -5.16 -4.05 18.76
C ASP A 7 -4.89 -4.50 17.31
N ARG A 8 -4.79 -3.53 16.39
CA ARG A 8 -4.53 -3.75 14.95
C ARG A 8 -3.72 -2.60 14.35
N VAL A 9 -2.94 -2.90 13.31
CA VAL A 9 -2.13 -1.94 12.56
C VAL A 9 -2.30 -2.18 11.07
N GLY A 10 -2.79 -1.19 10.33
CA GLY A 10 -2.77 -1.21 8.87
C GLY A 10 -1.47 -0.64 8.34
N VAL A 11 -0.85 -1.31 7.36
CA VAL A 11 0.31 -0.76 6.62
C VAL A 11 -0.09 -0.57 5.16
N ALA A 12 0.10 0.64 4.66
CA ALA A 12 -0.10 1.00 3.27
C ALA A 12 1.25 1.16 2.56
N VAL A 13 1.31 0.75 1.30
CA VAL A 13 2.50 0.88 0.45
C VAL A 13 2.16 1.73 -0.78
N GLY A 14 2.97 2.75 -1.01
CA GLY A 14 2.74 3.72 -2.09
C GLY A 14 1.59 4.67 -1.84
N VAL A 15 1.39 5.58 -2.77
CA VAL A 15 0.30 6.57 -2.74
C VAL A 15 -0.32 6.74 -4.12
N ARG A 16 -1.62 7.01 -4.16
CA ARG A 16 -2.29 7.54 -5.36
C ARG A 16 -2.15 9.06 -5.38
N VAL A 17 -1.75 9.60 -6.50
CA VAL A 17 -1.51 11.04 -6.68
C VAL A 17 -2.79 11.71 -7.14
N TYR A 18 -3.22 12.73 -6.39
CA TYR A 18 -4.41 13.51 -6.71
C TYR A 18 -4.04 14.95 -7.06
N PRO A 19 -4.58 15.51 -8.15
CA PRO A 19 -4.40 16.92 -8.49
C PRO A 19 -4.80 17.84 -7.32
N GLY A 20 -4.06 18.94 -7.14
CA GLY A 20 -4.32 19.93 -6.09
C GLY A 20 -3.74 19.58 -4.71
N THR A 21 -3.24 18.36 -4.51
CA THR A 21 -2.47 18.03 -3.29
C THR A 21 -1.09 18.68 -3.31
N GLU A 22 -0.52 18.91 -2.12
CA GLU A 22 0.87 19.37 -1.99
C GLU A 22 1.86 18.43 -2.67
N PHE A 23 1.69 17.12 -2.45
CA PHE A 23 2.50 16.10 -3.09
C PHE A 23 2.50 16.23 -4.62
N ALA A 24 1.33 16.44 -5.24
CA ALA A 24 1.23 16.63 -6.68
C ALA A 24 1.90 17.94 -7.14
N ARG A 25 1.85 19.02 -6.35
CA ARG A 25 2.49 20.31 -6.68
C ARG A 25 4.01 20.21 -6.63
N GLU A 26 4.55 19.61 -5.58
CA GLU A 26 6.00 19.48 -5.37
C GLU A 26 6.65 18.54 -6.39
N ASN A 27 5.90 17.53 -6.84
CA ASN A 27 6.39 16.55 -7.79
C ASN A 27 5.97 16.79 -9.25
N ALA A 28 5.22 17.87 -9.52
CA ALA A 28 4.82 18.25 -10.87
C ALA A 28 6.01 18.47 -11.83
N LEU A 29 7.19 18.81 -11.27
CA LEU A 29 8.40 19.14 -12.01
C LEU A 29 9.43 17.99 -12.06
N SER A 30 9.26 16.95 -11.25
CA SER A 30 10.28 15.91 -11.03
C SER A 30 10.45 14.93 -12.20
N GLY A 31 9.64 15.04 -13.25
CA GLY A 31 9.61 14.06 -14.36
C GLY A 31 9.04 12.70 -13.90
N ARG A 32 8.59 11.88 -14.85
CA ARG A 32 7.97 10.58 -14.56
C ARG A 32 8.96 9.49 -14.12
N ASP A 33 10.27 9.76 -14.16
CA ASP A 33 11.29 8.71 -14.10
C ASP A 33 11.68 8.26 -12.68
N CYS A 34 11.11 8.85 -11.64
CA CYS A 34 11.45 8.56 -10.24
C CYS A 34 10.27 7.99 -9.44
N GLY A 35 9.83 6.76 -9.74
CA GLY A 35 8.89 6.00 -8.90
C GLY A 35 7.40 6.27 -9.17
N PHE A 36 7.09 7.09 -10.18
CA PHE A 36 5.74 7.28 -10.67
C PHE A 36 5.32 6.14 -11.61
N VAL A 37 4.10 5.64 -11.45
CA VAL A 37 3.54 4.54 -12.26
C VAL A 37 2.13 4.89 -12.71
N GLY A 38 1.84 4.69 -14.00
CA GLY A 38 0.53 4.93 -14.61
C GLY A 38 0.24 6.40 -14.93
N GLY A 39 -1.04 6.74 -15.05
CA GLY A 39 -1.51 8.08 -15.41
C GLY A 39 -1.25 8.47 -16.86
N ASP A 40 -1.14 7.50 -17.77
CA ASP A 40 -0.88 7.73 -19.20
C ASP A 40 -2.02 8.46 -19.92
N ASP A 41 -3.23 8.42 -19.35
CA ASP A 41 -4.42 9.10 -19.86
C ASP A 41 -5.35 9.53 -18.70
N GLU A 42 -6.45 10.22 -19.03
CA GLU A 42 -7.44 10.72 -18.06
C GLU A 42 -8.21 9.60 -17.33
N THR A 43 -8.14 8.36 -17.82
CA THR A 43 -8.83 7.20 -17.24
C THR A 43 -7.95 6.39 -16.30
N THR A 44 -6.63 6.59 -16.39
CA THR A 44 -5.63 5.88 -15.58
C THR A 44 -5.18 6.74 -14.42
N SER A 45 -5.00 6.10 -13.27
CA SER A 45 -4.54 6.80 -12.06
C SER A 45 -3.01 6.84 -12.02
N LEU A 46 -2.48 7.99 -11.58
CA LEU A 46 -1.06 8.13 -11.28
C LEU A 46 -0.80 7.67 -9.85
N PHE A 47 0.20 6.81 -9.68
CA PHE A 47 0.67 6.32 -8.39
C PHE A 47 2.14 6.67 -8.19
N PHE A 48 2.58 6.67 -6.95
CA PHE A 48 3.99 6.84 -6.58
C PHE A 48 4.40 5.81 -5.53
N VAL A 49 5.59 5.23 -5.73
CA VAL A 49 6.31 4.42 -4.75
C VAL A 49 7.76 4.91 -4.73
N GLU A 50 8.33 5.09 -3.54
CA GLU A 50 9.72 5.53 -3.39
C GLU A 50 10.69 4.53 -4.04
N PRO A 51 11.46 4.94 -5.07
CA PRO A 51 12.34 4.05 -5.83
C PRO A 51 13.34 3.27 -4.97
N GLY A 52 13.86 3.91 -3.92
CA GLY A 52 14.85 3.29 -3.03
C GLY A 52 14.35 2.05 -2.29
N VAL A 53 13.04 1.86 -2.18
CA VAL A 53 12.42 0.71 -1.49
C VAL A 53 11.50 -0.12 -2.38
N ALA A 54 11.12 0.38 -3.56
CA ALA A 54 10.07 -0.21 -4.39
C ALA A 54 10.26 -1.72 -4.68
N THR A 55 11.49 -2.17 -4.88
CA THR A 55 11.80 -3.56 -5.23
C THR A 55 11.90 -4.51 -4.04
N VAL A 56 12.04 -3.97 -2.82
CA VAL A 56 12.31 -4.77 -1.60
C VAL A 56 11.25 -4.56 -0.51
N ILE A 57 10.30 -3.65 -0.71
CA ILE A 57 9.40 -3.17 0.35
C ILE A 57 8.64 -4.30 1.04
N PHE A 58 8.09 -5.27 0.29
CA PHE A 58 7.33 -6.37 0.89
C PHE A 58 8.21 -7.35 1.65
N GLU A 59 9.36 -7.73 1.11
CA GLU A 59 10.34 -8.57 1.83
C GLU A 59 10.80 -7.88 3.12
N TYR A 60 11.07 -6.58 3.06
CA TYR A 60 11.45 -5.79 4.20
C TYR A 60 10.33 -5.71 5.26
N LEU A 61 9.08 -5.51 4.83
CA LEU A 61 7.91 -5.52 5.72
C LEU A 61 7.76 -6.88 6.41
N HIS A 62 7.91 -7.99 5.68
CA HIS A 62 7.88 -9.33 6.29
C HIS A 62 8.98 -9.52 7.33
N GLN A 63 10.19 -9.05 7.08
CA GLN A 63 11.29 -9.12 8.06
C GLN A 63 11.03 -8.26 9.30
N LEU A 64 10.49 -7.06 9.12
CA LEU A 64 10.23 -6.11 10.21
C LEU A 64 9.03 -6.52 11.07
N ILE A 65 7.97 -7.03 10.44
CA ILE A 65 6.72 -7.43 11.10
C ILE A 65 6.87 -8.84 11.69
N GLY A 66 7.45 -9.78 10.93
CA GLY A 66 7.54 -11.18 11.31
C GLY A 66 6.16 -11.83 11.36
N SER A 67 5.88 -12.60 12.42
CA SER A 67 4.60 -13.29 12.63
C SER A 67 3.60 -12.50 13.48
N ASP A 68 3.74 -11.17 13.58
CA ASP A 68 2.86 -10.33 14.38
C ASP A 68 1.52 -10.11 13.66
N GLU A 69 0.52 -10.93 14.01
CA GLU A 69 -0.82 -10.94 13.40
C GLU A 69 -1.62 -9.64 13.58
N ARG A 70 -1.13 -8.69 14.40
CA ARG A 70 -1.76 -7.37 14.53
C ARG A 70 -1.58 -6.54 13.28
N PHE A 71 -0.54 -6.81 12.49
CA PHE A 71 -0.23 -6.06 11.28
C PHE A 71 -0.96 -6.62 10.08
N LEU A 72 -1.65 -5.75 9.36
CA LEU A 72 -2.46 -6.04 8.19
C LEU A 72 -1.91 -5.24 7.01
N PHE A 73 -1.48 -5.92 5.96
CA PHE A 73 -1.03 -5.29 4.73
C PHE A 73 -1.21 -6.22 3.55
N PHE A 74 -1.42 -5.63 2.38
CA PHE A 74 -1.53 -6.37 1.13
C PHE A 74 -0.14 -6.61 0.55
N ASP A 75 0.17 -7.86 0.22
CA ASP A 75 1.35 -8.25 -0.53
C ASP A 75 0.90 -8.89 -1.86
N PRO A 76 1.22 -8.30 -3.03
CA PRO A 76 0.82 -8.83 -4.32
C PRO A 76 1.42 -10.21 -4.62
N ASP A 77 2.57 -10.57 -4.03
CA ASP A 77 3.21 -11.87 -4.22
C ASP A 77 2.62 -12.95 -3.30
N ARG A 78 1.81 -12.54 -2.31
CA ARG A 78 1.15 -13.43 -1.34
C ARG A 78 -0.36 -13.15 -1.28
N PRO A 79 -1.10 -13.49 -2.35
CA PRO A 79 -2.51 -13.14 -2.49
C PRO A 79 -3.43 -13.84 -1.47
N GLU A 80 -2.95 -14.81 -0.71
CA GLU A 80 -3.70 -15.42 0.39
C GLU A 80 -3.85 -14.48 1.61
N GLN A 81 -3.01 -13.44 1.71
CA GLN A 81 -3.06 -12.40 2.75
C GLN A 81 -3.93 -11.19 2.34
N ASN A 82 -4.82 -11.41 1.38
CA ASN A 82 -5.56 -10.34 0.73
C ASN A 82 -6.63 -9.71 1.66
N CYS A 83 -6.60 -8.38 1.75
CA CYS A 83 -7.59 -7.58 2.45
C CYS A 83 -8.81 -7.24 1.56
N ASN A 84 -8.97 -7.90 0.41
CA ASN A 84 -10.10 -7.71 -0.50
C ASN A 84 -11.40 -8.23 0.14
N TYR A 85 -12.46 -7.44 -0.01
CA TYR A 85 -13.79 -7.69 0.50
C TYR A 85 -14.62 -8.61 -0.43
N ASN A 86 -14.19 -8.78 -1.68
CA ASN A 86 -14.88 -9.64 -2.65
C ASN A 86 -14.80 -11.11 -2.21
N ALA A 87 -15.97 -11.74 -2.04
CA ALA A 87 -16.10 -13.14 -1.61
C ALA A 87 -15.37 -13.45 -0.29
N ASN A 88 -15.34 -12.48 0.63
CA ASN A 88 -14.65 -12.63 1.91
C ASN A 88 -15.54 -13.39 2.91
N GLU A 89 -15.34 -14.70 3.01
CA GLU A 89 -16.11 -15.59 3.89
C GLU A 89 -16.06 -15.13 5.35
N ARG A 90 -14.90 -14.65 5.84
CA ARG A 90 -14.77 -14.11 7.21
C ARG A 90 -15.69 -12.91 7.47
N LEU A 91 -15.93 -12.07 6.46
CA LEU A 91 -16.87 -10.95 6.60
C LEU A 91 -18.31 -11.42 6.59
N SER A 92 -18.63 -12.41 5.76
CA SER A 92 -19.96 -13.04 5.75
C SER A 92 -20.29 -13.65 7.12
N GLU A 93 -19.37 -14.45 7.67
CA GLU A 93 -19.50 -15.07 8.99
C GLU A 93 -19.63 -14.07 10.14
N ALA A 94 -19.01 -12.89 10.02
CA ALA A 94 -19.05 -11.87 11.07
C ALA A 94 -20.36 -11.06 11.11
N ILE A 95 -21.18 -11.13 10.05
CA ILE A 95 -22.45 -10.40 9.93
C ILE A 95 -23.65 -11.30 10.30
N GLU A 96 -23.51 -12.63 10.23
CA GLU A 96 -24.50 -13.59 10.72
C GLU A 96 -24.64 -13.59 12.25
#